data_AF-A0A4Y6S0N3-F1
#
_entry.id   AF-A0A4Y6S0N3-F1
#
_cell.length_a   1.000
_cell.length_b   1.000
_cell.length_c   1.000
_cell.angle_alpha   90.00
_cell.angle_beta   90.00
_cell.angle_gamma   90.00
#
_symmetry.space_group_name_H-M   'P 1'
#
loop_
_entity.id
_entity.type
_entity.pdbx_description
1 polymer ?
#
loop_
_entity_poly.entity_id
_entity_poly.type
_entity_poly.pdbx_seq_one_letter_code
_entity_poly.pdbx_strand_id
1 'polypeptide(L)'
;MSSQAQKGMTAARARRLEFAIIGFCVVALVSIFQPFSHLLFSAGCVGVVVAGLAFNLMPFCRPGVSLAKVGQVAVIVLVIFAVVVALALASAWGYSLYLKS
;
A
#
# COMPACT_ATOMS: atom_id res chain seq x y z
N MET A 1 5.77 -27.20 26.84
CA MET A 1 5.42 -27.29 25.40
C MET A 1 3.97 -26.80 25.23
N SER A 2 3.77 -25.49 25.11
CA SER A 2 2.42 -24.92 24.95
C SER A 2 2.10 -24.79 23.46
N SER A 3 1.28 -25.70 22.95
CA SER A 3 0.65 -25.62 21.63
C SER A 3 -0.17 -24.34 21.51
N GLN A 4 0.45 -23.24 21.08
CA GLN A 4 -0.28 -22.12 20.55
C GLN A 4 -0.83 -22.56 19.20
N ALA A 5 -2.09 -22.97 19.19
CA ALA A 5 -2.88 -23.03 17.97
C ALA A 5 -2.94 -21.60 17.41
N GLN A 6 -1.94 -21.25 16.59
CA GLN A 6 -1.84 -19.98 15.91
C GLN A 6 -2.97 -19.96 14.88
N LYS A 7 -4.16 -19.58 15.35
CA LYS A 7 -5.40 -19.55 14.59
C LYS A 7 -5.23 -18.47 13.54
N GLY A 8 -4.79 -18.89 12.36
CA GLY A 8 -4.69 -18.05 11.17
C GLY A 8 -6.02 -17.35 10.90
N MET A 9 -5.99 -16.32 10.06
CA MET A 9 -7.16 -15.50 9.76
C MET A 9 -8.31 -16.38 9.27
N THR A 10 -9.51 -16.18 9.85
CA THR A 10 -10.74 -16.82 9.38
C THR A 10 -11.08 -16.34 7.97
N ALA A 11 -11.73 -17.18 7.15
CA ALA A 11 -12.13 -16.82 5.78
C ALA A 11 -12.98 -15.54 5.68
N ALA A 12 -13.79 -15.23 6.70
CA ALA A 12 -14.57 -13.99 6.73
C ALA A 12 -13.69 -12.74 6.88
N ARG A 13 -12.68 -12.78 7.74
CA ARG A 13 -11.73 -11.67 7.94
C ARG A 13 -10.84 -11.45 6.71
N ALA A 14 -10.38 -12.54 6.09
CA ALA A 14 -9.58 -12.49 4.86
C ALA A 14 -10.33 -11.77 3.74
N ARG A 15 -11.59 -12.18 3.49
CA ARG A 15 -12.46 -11.51 2.52
C ARG A 15 -12.74 -10.05 2.86
N ARG A 16 -12.99 -9.72 4.14
CA ARG A 16 -13.21 -8.32 4.55
C ARG A 16 -11.99 -7.44 4.28
N LEU A 17 -10.79 -7.95 4.54
CA LEU A 17 -9.55 -7.22 4.27
C LEU A 17 -9.33 -7.02 2.77
N GLU A 18 -9.55 -8.07 1.98
CA GLU A 18 -9.48 -8.02 0.52
C GLU A 18 -10.46 -6.98 -0.06
N PHE A 19 -11.74 -7.02 0.34
CA PHE A 19 -12.73 -6.04 -0.09
C PHE A 19 -12.43 -4.62 0.39
N ALA A 20 -11.85 -4.45 1.58
CA ALA A 20 -11.45 -3.14 2.07
C ALA A 20 -10.32 -2.54 1.21
N ILE A 21 -9.33 -3.35 0.83
CA ILE A 21 -8.25 -2.92 -0.06
C ILE A 21 -8.79 -2.53 -1.44
N ILE A 22 -9.61 -3.40 -2.05
CA ILE A 22 -10.23 -3.11 -3.36
C ILE A 22 -11.09 -1.85 -3.29
N GLY A 23 -11.94 -1.74 -2.27
CA GLY A 23 -12.80 -0.57 -2.07
C GLY A 23 -11.98 0.71 -1.92
N PHE A 24 -10.89 0.67 -1.16
CA PHE A 24 -9.98 1.80 -1.00
C PHE A 24 -9.33 2.20 -2.34
N CYS A 25 -8.89 1.24 -3.15
CA CYS A 25 -8.38 1.51 -4.50
C CYS A 25 -9.43 2.21 -5.38
N VAL A 26 -10.66 1.70 -5.40
CA VAL A 26 -11.75 2.30 -6.20
C VAL A 26 -12.07 3.72 -5.72
N VAL A 27 -12.16 3.94 -4.40
CA VAL A 27 -12.41 5.28 -3.83
C VAL A 27 -11.29 6.25 -4.20
N ALA A 28 -10.02 5.83 -4.13
CA ALA A 28 -8.89 6.66 -4.53
C ALA A 28 -8.96 7.04 -6.02
N LEU A 29 -9.24 6.08 -6.89
CA LEU A 29 -9.41 6.32 -8.32
C LEU A 29 -10.57 7.27 -8.61
N VAL A 30 -11.73 7.02 -8.01
CA VAL A 30 -12.91 7.89 -8.13
C VAL A 30 -12.57 9.31 -7.67
N SER A 31 -11.80 9.47 -6.59
CA SER A 31 -11.38 10.78 -6.07
C SER A 31 -10.44 11.54 -7.02
N ILE A 32 -9.59 10.83 -7.78
CA ILE A 32 -8.72 11.43 -8.80
C ILE A 32 -9.53 11.97 -9.97
N PHE A 33 -10.57 11.25 -10.42
CA PHE A 33 -11.35 11.64 -11.60
C PHE A 33 -12.47 12.64 -11.31
N GLN A 34 -12.47 13.30 -10.14
CA GLN A 34 -13.47 14.31 -9.78
C GLN A 34 -13.13 15.66 -10.46
N PRO A 35 -14.02 16.24 -11.29
CA PRO A 35 -13.76 17.55 -11.91
C PRO A 35 -14.08 18.74 -10.99
N PHE A 36 -14.67 18.48 -9.81
CA PHE A 36 -15.29 19.52 -8.98
C PHE A 36 -14.41 20.02 -7.82
N SER A 37 -13.39 19.27 -7.40
CA SER A 37 -12.62 19.58 -6.18
C SER A 37 -11.14 19.23 -6.27
N HIS A 38 -10.30 20.27 -6.23
CA HIS A 38 -8.83 20.13 -6.17
C HIS A 38 -8.34 19.48 -4.86
N LEU A 39 -9.06 19.66 -3.76
CA LEU A 39 -8.75 19.01 -2.49
C LEU A 39 -8.96 17.50 -2.58
N LEU A 40 -10.09 17.09 -3.16
CA LEU A 40 -10.41 15.67 -3.34
C LEU A 40 -9.48 15.01 -4.37
N PHE A 41 -9.12 15.73 -5.43
CA PHE A 41 -8.09 15.33 -6.38
C PHE A 41 -6.73 15.11 -5.70
N SER A 42 -6.24 16.10 -4.95
CA SER A 42 -4.94 16.01 -4.25
C SER A 42 -4.93 14.87 -3.24
N ALA A 43 -6.01 14.71 -2.47
CA ALA A 43 -6.19 13.60 -1.55
C ALA A 43 -6.23 12.25 -2.30
N GLY A 44 -6.87 12.19 -3.47
CA GLY A 44 -6.89 11.02 -4.36
C GLY A 44 -5.51 10.65 -4.88
N CYS A 45 -4.67 11.63 -5.26
CA CYS A 45 -3.30 11.40 -5.70
C CYS A 45 -2.42 10.78 -4.61
N VAL A 46 -2.53 11.26 -3.36
CA VAL A 46 -1.83 10.61 -2.23
C VAL A 46 -2.47 9.25 -1.92
N GLY A 47 -3.80 9.20 -1.93
CA GLY A 47 -4.59 8.02 -1.65
C GLY A 47 -4.27 6.86 -2.59
N VAL A 48 -4.07 7.09 -3.89
CA VAL A 48 -3.78 6.03 -4.84
C VAL A 48 -2.41 5.40 -4.63
N VAL A 49 -1.42 6.17 -4.13
CA VAL A 49 -0.12 5.62 -3.74
C VAL A 49 -0.30 4.69 -2.54
N VAL A 50 -1.00 5.15 -1.49
CA VAL A 50 -1.31 4.32 -0.32
C VAL A 50 -2.12 3.08 -0.71
N ALA A 51 -3.07 3.23 -1.63
CA ALA A 51 -3.91 2.14 -2.11
C ALA A 51 -3.12 1.10 -2.90
N GLY A 52 -2.21 1.55 -3.78
CA GLY A 52 -1.29 0.68 -4.49
C GLY A 52 -0.37 -0.10 -3.54
N LEU A 53 0.15 0.56 -2.49
CA LEU A 53 0.93 -0.13 -1.45
C LEU A 53 0.09 -1.16 -0.69
N ALA A 54 -1.15 -0.81 -0.31
CA ALA A 54 -2.08 -1.75 0.32
C ALA A 54 -2.44 -2.93 -0.60
N PHE A 55 -2.55 -2.70 -1.91
CA PHE A 55 -2.84 -3.73 -2.91
C PHE A 55 -1.77 -4.83 -2.98
N ASN A 56 -0.51 -4.51 -2.64
CA ASN A 56 0.55 -5.51 -2.53
C ASN A 56 0.31 -6.53 -1.40
N LEU A 57 -0.62 -6.26 -0.47
CA LEU A 57 -1.03 -7.18 0.60
C LEU A 57 -2.13 -8.15 0.18
N MET A 58 -2.82 -7.87 -0.93
CA MET A 58 -3.93 -8.68 -1.44
C MET A 58 -3.61 -10.19 -1.53
N PRO A 59 -2.47 -10.65 -2.10
CA PRO A 59 -2.17 -12.08 -2.17
C PRO A 59 -2.01 -12.77 -0.80
N PHE A 60 -1.81 -12.00 0.27
CA PHE A 60 -1.70 -12.50 1.63
C PHE A 60 -3.02 -12.46 2.41
N CYS A 61 -4.09 -11.90 1.81
CA CYS A 61 -5.44 -11.85 2.37
C CYS A 61 -6.18 -13.18 2.16
N ARG A 62 -5.56 -14.30 2.58
CA ARG A 62 -6.12 -15.65 2.44
C ARG A 62 -6.31 -16.32 3.80
N PRO A 63 -7.32 -17.19 3.95
CA PRO A 63 -7.54 -17.91 5.19
C PRO A 63 -6.31 -18.72 5.61
N GLY A 64 -6.03 -18.78 6.91
CA GLY A 64 -4.88 -19.50 7.46
C GLY A 64 -3.59 -18.68 7.59
N VAL A 65 -3.47 -17.52 6.92
CA VAL A 65 -2.37 -16.58 7.15
C VAL A 65 -2.63 -15.78 8.43
N SER A 66 -1.65 -15.66 9.32
CA SER A 66 -1.80 -14.85 10.53
C SER A 66 -1.78 -13.36 10.19
N LEU A 67 -2.54 -12.54 10.94
CA LEU A 67 -2.52 -11.08 10.76
C LEU A 67 -1.12 -10.49 10.96
N ALA A 68 -0.31 -11.07 11.84
CA ALA A 68 1.09 -10.68 12.04
C ALA A 68 1.92 -10.85 10.76
N LYS A 69 1.66 -11.89 9.96
CA LYS A 69 2.35 -12.07 8.66
C LYS A 69 1.92 -11.04 7.63
N VAL A 70 0.64 -10.67 7.60
CA VAL A 70 0.17 -9.56 6.74
C VAL A 70 0.86 -8.26 7.13
N GLY A 71 0.96 -7.97 8.43
CA GLY A 71 1.69 -6.80 8.94
C GLY A 71 3.18 -6.83 8.57
N GLN A 72 3.83 -8.00 8.66
CA GLN A 72 5.22 -8.17 8.24
C GLN A 72 5.41 -7.84 6.75
N VAL A 73 4.51 -8.31 5.89
CA VAL A 73 4.54 -7.99 4.45
C VAL A 73 4.32 -6.49 4.22
N ALA A 74 3.42 -5.85 4.98
CA ALA A 74 3.21 -4.40 4.88
C ALA A 74 4.48 -3.60 5.18
N VAL A 75 5.25 -4.00 6.19
CA VAL A 75 6.55 -3.39 6.48
C VAL A 75 7.52 -3.59 5.31
N ILE A 76 7.59 -4.79 4.73
CA ILE A 76 8.47 -5.07 3.59
C ILE A 76 8.12 -4.17 2.40
N VAL A 77 6.85 -4.07 2.05
CA VAL A 77 6.37 -3.20 0.96
C VAL A 77 6.72 -1.74 1.21
N LEU A 78 6.56 -1.27 2.46
CA LEU A 78 6.91 0.11 2.86
C LEU A 78 8.41 0.37 2.74
N VAL A 79 9.26 -0.57 3.18
CA VAL A 79 10.73 -0.47 3.04
C VAL A 79 11.13 -0.39 1.57
N ILE A 80 10.57 -1.25 0.70
CA ILE A 80 10.84 -1.22 -0.74
C ILE A 80 10.44 0.14 -1.32
N PHE A 81 9.26 0.64 -0.97
CA PHE A 81 8.81 1.97 -1.40
C PHE A 81 9.76 3.08 -0.95
N ALA A 82 10.18 3.07 0.31
CA ALA A 82 11.12 4.06 0.85
C ALA A 82 12.48 4.04 0.12
N VAL A 83 12.99 2.84 -0.19
CA VAL A 83 14.23 2.69 -0.97
C VAL A 83 14.05 3.26 -2.39
N VAL A 84 12.95 2.94 -3.07
CA VAL A 84 12.68 3.46 -4.41
C VAL A 84 12.55 4.99 -4.41
N VAL A 85 11.86 5.56 -3.42
CA VAL A 85 11.73 7.02 -3.26
C VAL A 85 13.10 7.66 -2.99
N ALA A 86 13.91 7.09 -2.10
CA ALA A 86 15.26 7.60 -1.81
C ALA A 86 16.15 7.60 -3.06
N LEU A 87 16.10 6.52 -3.84
CA LEU A 87 16.82 6.43 -5.11
C LEU A 87 16.31 7.47 -6.12
N ALA A 88 15.00 7.63 -6.27
CA ALA A 88 14.42 8.63 -7.17
C ALA A 88 14.85 10.06 -6.81
N LEU A 89 14.83 10.40 -5.52
CA LEU A 89 15.29 11.71 -5.03
C LEU A 89 16.79 11.90 -5.23
N ALA A 90 17.61 10.88 -4.96
CA ALA A 90 19.05 10.92 -5.18
C ALA A 90 19.38 11.10 -6.67
N SER A 91 18.67 10.40 -7.56
CA SER A 91 18.82 10.55 -9.01
C SER A 91 18.42 11.94 -9.49
N ALA A 92 17.30 12.49 -9.00
CA ALA A 92 16.88 13.84 -9.34
C ALA A 92 17.89 14.90 -8.89
N TRP A 93 18.47 14.74 -7.70
CA TRP A 93 19.51 15.61 -7.20
C TRP A 93 20.81 15.52 -8.03
N GLY A 94 21.25 14.31 -8.36
CA GLY A 94 22.40 14.09 -9.24
C GLY A 94 22.21 14.70 -10.64
N TYR A 95 21.01 14.58 -11.21
CA TYR A 95 20.67 15.21 -12.48
C TYR A 95 20.69 16.74 -12.40
N SER A 96 20.19 17.31 -11.29
CA SER A 96 20.28 18.76 -11.07
C SER A 96 21.73 19.26 -10.97
N LEU A 97 22.66 18.47 -10.45
CA LEU A 97 24.08 18.84 -10.42
C LEU A 97 24.70 18.78 -11.80
N TYR A 98 24.39 17.73 -12.57
CA TYR A 98 24.87 17.60 -13.95
C TYR A 98 24.43 18.78 -14.83
N LEU A 99 23.18 19.22 -14.73
CA LEU A 99 22.69 20.37 -15.50
C LEU A 99 23.27 21.72 -15.07
N LYS A 100 23.84 21.82 -13.87
CA LYS A 100 24.45 23.05 -13.34
C LYS A 100 25.93 23.18 -13.69
N SER A 101 26.56 22.10 -14.18
CA SER A 101 27.97 22.04 -14.55
C SER A 101 28.17 22.17 -16.05
#